data_AF-A0A2H0QNR6-F1
#
_entry.id   AF-A0A2H0QNR6-F1
#
_cell.length_a   1.000
_cell.length_b   1.000
_cell.length_c   1.000
_cell.angle_alpha   90.00
_cell.angle_beta   90.00
_cell.angle_gamma   90.00
#
_symmetry.space_group_name_H-M   'P 1'
#
loop_
_entity.id
_entity.type
_entity.pdbx_description
1 polymer ?
#
loop_
_entity_poly.entity_id
_entity_poly.type
_entity_poly.pdbx_seq_one_letter_code
_entity_poly.pdbx_strand_id
1 'polypeptide(L)'
;MRKIWKNTFNSRTLTNKEQSIIGTLNPIHWDKEDDVDQFSIYSDEEEDIIIEEFHNKKRLSRLINKRVLARGKIRIDENGEKHIKLKMIKELSPPTAPAVRLSNPITARFWSEEYSLLVPTR
;
A
#
# COMPACT_ATOMS: atom_id res chain seq x y z
N MET A 1 44.65 13.67 -2.85
CA MET A 1 44.19 12.26 -2.88
C MET A 1 43.02 12.11 -1.91
N ARG A 2 41.80 11.88 -2.39
CA ARG A 2 40.61 11.69 -1.54
C ARG A 2 40.10 10.26 -1.71
N LYS A 3 40.22 9.46 -0.65
CA LYS A 3 39.62 8.13 -0.54
C LYS A 3 38.16 8.31 -0.11
N ILE A 4 37.21 7.92 -0.95
CA ILE A 4 35.80 7.85 -0.58
C ILE A 4 35.29 6.44 -0.94
N TRP A 5 35.34 5.61 0.09
CA TRP A 5 34.49 4.46 0.43
C TRP A 5 33.64 3.85 -0.69
N LYS A 6 34.06 2.66 -1.15
CA LYS A 6 33.21 1.72 -1.87
C LYS A 6 32.19 1.14 -0.89
N ASN A 7 30.99 1.71 -0.83
CA ASN A 7 29.85 1.07 -0.19
C ASN A 7 29.43 -0.11 -1.10
N THR A 8 30.08 -1.24 -0.87
CA THR A 8 29.78 -2.49 -1.57
C THR A 8 28.52 -3.05 -0.93
N PHE A 9 27.36 -2.50 -1.31
CA PHE A 9 26.08 -3.12 -0.98
C PHE A 9 26.07 -4.45 -1.71
N ASN A 10 26.24 -5.53 -0.96
CA ASN A 10 26.42 -6.88 -1.47
C ASN A 10 25.06 -7.39 -1.94
N SER A 11 24.59 -6.93 -3.11
CA SER A 11 23.28 -7.27 -3.70
C SER A 11 23.18 -8.74 -4.13
N ARG A 12 24.28 -9.49 -4.09
CA ARG A 12 24.34 -10.89 -4.59
C ARG A 12 23.85 -11.96 -3.62
N THR A 13 23.37 -11.60 -2.43
CA THR A 13 22.90 -12.57 -1.43
C THR A 13 21.50 -12.28 -0.87
N LEU A 14 20.62 -11.62 -1.63
CA LEU A 14 19.17 -11.69 -1.34
C LEU A 14 18.58 -13.02 -1.86
N THR A 15 19.00 -14.06 -1.14
CA THR A 15 18.25 -15.23 -0.71
C THR A 15 16.98 -15.59 -1.49
N ASN A 16 17.00 -16.78 -2.10
CA ASN A 16 15.85 -17.57 -2.57
C ASN A 16 14.94 -18.05 -1.40
N LYS A 17 14.83 -17.25 -0.34
CA LYS A 17 14.21 -17.57 0.94
C LYS A 17 12.90 -16.80 1.04
N GLU A 18 11.85 -17.48 1.47
CA GLU A 18 10.56 -16.84 1.66
C GLU A 18 10.66 -15.79 2.77
N GLN A 19 10.16 -14.60 2.49
CA GLN A 19 10.07 -13.49 3.45
C GLN A 19 8.62 -13.08 3.62
N SER A 20 8.32 -12.49 4.77
CA SER A 20 7.00 -11.94 5.08
C SER A 20 7.14 -10.44 5.27
N ILE A 21 6.28 -9.67 4.60
CA ILE A 21 6.27 -8.21 4.62
C ILE A 21 4.91 -7.75 5.12
N ILE A 22 4.91 -6.71 5.94
CA ILE A 22 3.71 -6.00 6.36
C ILE A 22 3.73 -4.63 5.68
N GLY A 23 2.60 -4.24 5.12
CA GLY A 23 2.48 -2.96 4.44
C GLY A 23 1.07 -2.69 3.93
N THR A 24 0.92 -1.64 3.13
CA THR A 24 -0.34 -1.27 2.48
C THR A 24 -0.29 -1.65 1.01
N LEU A 25 -1.32 -2.34 0.52
CA LEU A 25 -1.41 -2.72 -0.89
C LEU A 25 -1.92 -1.54 -1.72
N ASN A 26 -1.13 -1.10 -2.71
CA ASN A 26 -1.44 0.03 -3.58
C ASN A 26 -1.52 -0.43 -5.05
N PRO A 27 -2.48 0.08 -5.83
CA PRO A 27 -2.44 -0.04 -7.29
C PRO A 27 -1.40 0.93 -7.86
N ILE A 28 -0.55 0.47 -8.76
CA ILE A 28 0.50 1.31 -9.37
C ILE A 28 0.33 1.48 -10.89
N HIS A 29 -0.45 0.63 -11.54
CA HIS A 29 -0.80 0.77 -12.94
C HIS A 29 -2.25 0.33 -13.17
N TRP A 30 -2.90 1.03 -14.10
CA TRP A 30 -4.27 0.82 -14.52
C TRP A 30 -4.28 0.65 -16.03
N ASP A 31 -5.03 -0.33 -16.52
CA ASP A 31 -5.22 -0.53 -17.95
C ASP A 31 -6.26 0.45 -18.53
N LYS A 32 -6.57 0.29 -19.82
CA LYS A 32 -7.50 1.17 -20.55
C LYS A 32 -8.97 0.95 -20.17
N GLU A 33 -9.27 -0.12 -19.43
CA GLU A 33 -10.63 -0.50 -19.01
C GLU A 33 -10.87 -0.12 -17.54
N ASP A 34 -10.02 0.76 -16.96
CA ASP A 34 -10.00 1.12 -15.55
C ASP A 34 -9.79 -0.09 -14.63
N ASP A 35 -9.03 -1.08 -15.09
CA ASP A 35 -8.73 -2.30 -14.37
C ASP A 35 -7.26 -2.28 -13.89
N VAL A 36 -7.04 -2.52 -12.60
CA VAL A 36 -5.67 -2.51 -12.03
C VAL A 36 -4.89 -3.74 -12.50
N ASP A 37 -3.82 -3.55 -13.26
CA ASP A 37 -2.96 -4.61 -13.79
C ASP A 37 -1.63 -4.76 -13.03
N GLN A 38 -1.23 -3.77 -12.22
CA GLN A 38 -0.02 -3.82 -11.40
C GLN A 38 -0.25 -3.28 -9.98
N PHE A 39 0.36 -3.95 -9.01
CA PHE A 39 0.25 -3.62 -7.58
C PHE A 39 1.63 -3.49 -6.93
N SER A 40 1.75 -2.60 -5.95
CA SER A 40 2.87 -2.58 -4.99
C SER A 40 2.38 -2.78 -3.56
N ILE A 41 3.30 -3.16 -2.68
CA ILE A 41 3.11 -3.10 -1.24
C ILE A 41 4.08 -2.05 -0.72
N TYR A 42 3.53 -0.97 -0.17
CA TYR A 42 4.31 0.00 0.59
C TYR A 42 4.51 -0.53 2.00
N SER A 43 5.74 -0.96 2.30
CA SER A 43 6.09 -1.61 3.56
C SER A 43 6.25 -0.63 4.72
N ASP A 44 6.18 -1.15 5.94
CA ASP A 44 6.45 -0.37 7.16
C ASP A 44 7.91 0.11 7.27
N GLU A 45 8.82 -0.44 6.46
CA GLU A 45 10.23 -0.04 6.36
C GLU A 45 10.45 1.11 5.35
N GLU A 46 9.37 1.77 4.92
CA GLU A 46 9.37 2.86 3.93
C GLU A 46 9.87 2.45 2.53
N GLU A 47 9.75 1.16 2.21
CA GLU A 47 10.13 0.62 0.90
C GLU A 47 8.89 0.17 0.10
N ASP A 48 8.88 0.48 -1.19
CA ASP A 48 7.93 -0.06 -2.15
C ASP A 48 8.42 -1.40 -2.70
N ILE A 49 7.55 -2.42 -2.64
CA ILE A 49 7.80 -3.73 -3.23
C ILE A 49 6.75 -4.03 -4.29
N ILE A 50 7.18 -4.20 -5.54
CA ILE A 50 6.33 -4.50 -6.69
C ILE A 50 5.91 -5.97 -6.64
N ILE A 51 4.62 -6.24 -6.83
CA ILE A 51 4.11 -7.61 -6.88
C ILE A 51 4.30 -8.18 -8.28
N GLU A 52 5.02 -9.30 -8.36
CA GLU A 52 5.17 -10.07 -9.58
C GLU A 52 4.10 -11.14 -9.68
N GLU A 53 3.52 -11.26 -10.88
CA GLU A 53 2.68 -12.39 -11.28
C GLU A 53 1.67 -12.84 -10.21
N PHE A 54 0.47 -12.28 -10.23
CA PHE A 54 -0.59 -12.70 -9.33
C PHE A 54 -1.59 -13.65 -10.02
N HIS A 55 -1.76 -14.84 -9.46
CA HIS A 55 -2.74 -15.80 -9.98
C HIS A 55 -4.19 -15.41 -9.69
N ASN A 56 -4.45 -14.47 -8.77
CA ASN A 56 -5.80 -14.14 -8.31
C ASN A 56 -6.01 -12.63 -8.18
N LYS A 57 -6.23 -11.96 -9.33
CA LYS A 57 -6.53 -10.52 -9.44
C LYS A 57 -7.65 -10.11 -8.48
N LYS A 58 -8.77 -10.84 -8.50
CA LYS A 58 -9.96 -10.56 -7.69
C LYS A 58 -9.66 -10.48 -6.19
N ARG A 59 -8.74 -11.30 -5.68
CA ARG A 59 -8.33 -11.26 -4.27
C ARG A 59 -7.53 -10.00 -3.96
N LEU A 60 -6.60 -9.61 -4.84
CA LEU A 60 -5.80 -8.38 -4.67
C LEU A 60 -6.65 -7.12 -4.78
N SER A 61 -7.58 -7.06 -5.74
CA SER A 61 -8.47 -5.91 -5.90
C SER A 61 -9.30 -5.62 -4.64
N ARG A 62 -9.72 -6.66 -3.89
CA ARG A 62 -10.44 -6.51 -2.61
C ARG A 62 -9.57 -6.01 -1.46
N LEU A 63 -8.25 -6.05 -1.63
CA LEU A 63 -7.25 -5.66 -0.64
C LEU A 63 -6.61 -4.31 -0.97
N ILE A 64 -7.02 -3.64 -2.06
CA ILE A 64 -6.57 -2.29 -2.41
C ILE A 64 -6.76 -1.35 -1.22
N ASN A 65 -5.73 -0.56 -0.92
CA ASN A 65 -5.67 0.41 0.17
C ASN A 65 -5.80 -0.22 1.57
N LYS A 66 -5.66 -1.55 1.69
CA LYS A 66 -5.70 -2.25 2.96
C LYS A 66 -4.32 -2.61 3.45
N ARG A 67 -4.18 -2.69 4.76
CA ARG A 67 -2.98 -3.24 5.40
C ARG A 67 -2.98 -4.75 5.22
N VAL A 68 -1.86 -5.29 4.77
CA VAL A 68 -1.71 -6.70 4.40
C VAL A 68 -0.42 -7.28 4.96
N LEU A 69 -0.48 -8.58 5.28
CA LEU A 69 0.67 -9.44 5.45
C LEU A 69 0.86 -10.23 4.15
N ALA A 70 1.92 -9.92 3.42
CA ALA A 70 2.33 -10.64 2.22
C ALA A 70 3.48 -11.59 2.54
N ARG A 71 3.47 -12.78 1.95
CA ARG A 71 4.56 -13.75 2.05
C ARG A 71 4.92 -14.25 0.67
N GLY A 72 6.20 -14.23 0.35
CA GLY A 72 6.69 -14.54 -0.99
C GLY A 72 8.20 -14.57 -1.07
N LYS A 73 8.72 -14.78 -2.27
CA LYS A 73 10.15 -14.67 -2.56
C LYS A 73 10.42 -13.25 -3.05
N ILE A 74 11.34 -12.56 -2.40
CA ILE A 74 11.74 -11.21 -2.79
C ILE A 74 12.99 -11.30 -3.67
N ARG A 75 13.00 -10.55 -4.76
CA ARG A 75 14.18 -10.32 -5.59
C ARG A 75 14.40 -8.83 -5.77
N ILE A 76 15.64 -8.45 -6.07
CA ILE A 76 15.98 -7.09 -6.46
C ILE A 76 16.41 -7.15 -7.92
N ASP A 77 15.88 -6.26 -8.75
CA ASP A 77 16.25 -6.18 -10.15
C ASP A 77 17.56 -5.39 -10.37
N GLU A 78 17.93 -5.20 -11.63
CA GLU A 78 19.15 -4.47 -12.00
C GLU A 78 19.07 -2.96 -11.68
N ASN A 79 17.85 -2.43 -11.55
CA ASN A 79 17.58 -1.03 -11.22
C ASN A 79 17.57 -0.79 -9.69
N GLY A 80 17.59 -1.85 -8.89
CA GLY A 80 17.49 -1.77 -7.44
C GLY A 80 16.06 -1.80 -6.91
N GLU A 81 15.06 -2.04 -7.78
CA GLU A 81 13.67 -2.17 -7.38
C GLU A 81 13.43 -3.52 -6.73
N LYS A 82 12.61 -3.54 -5.66
CA LYS A 82 12.25 -4.76 -4.96
C LYS A 82 10.98 -5.33 -5.58
N HIS A 83 11.05 -6.62 -5.85
CA HIS A 83 9.94 -7.37 -6.43
C HIS A 83 9.61 -8.58 -5.56
N ILE A 84 8.34 -8.91 -5.41
CA ILE A 84 7.86 -10.06 -4.65
C ILE A 84 7.01 -10.99 -5.50
N LYS A 85 7.43 -12.25 -5.59
CA LYS A 85 6.57 -13.33 -6.09
C LYS A 85 5.69 -13.84 -4.96
N LEU A 86 4.42 -13.45 -4.97
CA LEU A 86 3.48 -13.75 -3.89
C LEU A 86 3.13 -15.24 -3.80
N LYS A 87 3.27 -15.80 -2.61
CA LYS A 87 2.72 -17.11 -2.23
C LYS A 87 1.40 -16.96 -1.47
N MET A 88 1.32 -15.94 -0.61
CA MET A 88 0.17 -15.66 0.22
C MET A 88 0.05 -14.17 0.48
N ILE A 89 -1.18 -13.67 0.54
CA ILE A 89 -1.48 -12.31 1.01
C ILE A 89 -2.73 -12.35 1.88
N LYS A 90 -2.69 -11.70 3.04
CA LYS A 90 -3.81 -11.66 3.98
C LYS A 90 -4.03 -10.23 4.46
N GLU A 91 -5.27 -9.80 4.54
CA GLU A 91 -5.64 -8.56 5.22
C GLU A 91 -5.25 -8.64 6.70
N LEU A 92 -4.51 -7.64 7.17
CA LEU A 92 -4.39 -7.34 8.58
C LEU A 92 -5.54 -6.39 8.88
N SER A 93 -6.55 -6.89 9.59
CA SER A 93 -7.64 -6.03 10.07
C SER A 93 -7.03 -4.83 10.79
N PRO A 94 -7.58 -3.61 10.62
CA PRO A 94 -7.17 -2.49 11.45
C PRO A 94 -7.31 -2.90 12.93
N PRO A 95 -6.52 -2.32 13.85
CA PRO A 95 -6.82 -2.45 15.26
C PRO A 95 -8.29 -2.06 15.41
N THR A 96 -9.13 -3.00 15.85
CA THR A 96 -10.56 -2.80 16.00
C THR A 96 -10.73 -1.54 16.83
N ALA A 97 -11.01 -0.40 16.18
CA ALA A 97 -11.54 0.74 16.89
C ALA A 97 -12.77 0.18 17.61
N PRO A 98 -12.90 0.34 18.94
CA PRO A 98 -14.09 -0.12 19.62
C PRO A 98 -15.26 0.42 18.83
N ALA A 99 -16.18 -0.46 18.42
CA ALA A 99 -17.32 -0.07 17.62
C ALA A 99 -18.07 1.00 18.42
N VAL A 100 -17.80 2.28 18.13
CA VAL A 100 -18.60 3.38 18.62
C VAL A 100 -19.92 3.19 17.91
N ARG A 101 -20.84 2.48 18.56
CA ARG A 101 -22.24 2.50 18.20
C ARG A 101 -22.65 3.97 18.34
N LEU A 102 -22.62 4.70 17.23
CA LEU A 102 -23.31 5.98 17.12
C LEU A 102 -24.80 5.65 17.25
N SER A 103 -25.27 5.55 18.49
CA SER A 103 -26.68 5.30 18.79
C SER A 103 -27.55 6.48 18.41
N ASN A 104 -26.95 7.64 18.13
CA ASN A 104 -27.68 8.85 17.80
C ASN A 104 -27.17 9.36 16.44
N PRO A 105 -28.05 9.53 15.43
CA PRO A 105 -27.68 10.28 14.25
C PRO A 105 -27.29 11.69 14.70
N ILE A 106 -26.12 12.15 14.29
CA ILE A 106 -25.71 13.55 14.45
C ILE A 106 -26.71 14.36 13.64
N THR A 107 -27.73 14.91 14.29
CA THR A 107 -28.63 15.88 13.67
C THR A 107 -27.77 17.04 13.20
N ALA A 108 -27.83 17.34 11.91
CA ALA A 108 -27.17 18.48 11.26
C ALA A 108 -27.73 19.82 11.76
N ARG A 109 -27.56 20.12 13.05
CA ARG A 109 -28.02 21.34 13.73
C ARG A 109 -26.91 22.36 13.98
N PHE A 110 -25.69 22.11 13.52
CA PHE A 110 -24.54 22.99 13.74
C PHE A 110 -23.97 23.57 12.44
N TRP A 111 -24.82 23.88 11.47
CA TRP A 111 -24.49 24.94 10.53
C TRP A 111 -24.94 26.24 11.20
N SER A 112 -24.04 26.91 11.93
CA SER A 112 -24.31 28.29 12.34
C SER A 112 -24.27 29.15 11.08
N GLU A 113 -25.40 29.78 10.75
CA GLU A 113 -25.52 30.66 9.59
C GLU A 113 -24.52 31.83 9.61
N GLU A 114 -23.92 32.10 10.77
CA GLU A 114 -22.85 33.09 10.98
C GLU A 114 -21.62 32.90 10.08
N TYR A 115 -21.37 31.70 9.56
CA TYR A 115 -20.27 31.42 8.64
C TYR A 115 -20.69 31.34 7.16
N SER A 116 -21.94 31.71 6.84
CA SER A 116 -22.39 31.77 5.45
C SER A 116 -21.81 33.01 4.79
N LEU A 117 -20.81 32.82 3.91
CA LEU A 117 -20.31 33.89 3.07
C LEU A 117 -21.44 34.39 2.16
N LEU A 118 -21.93 35.60 2.42
CA LEU A 118 -22.88 36.28 1.53
C LEU A 118 -22.23 36.45 0.16
N VAL A 119 -22.68 35.66 -0.81
CA VAL A 119 -22.26 35.80 -2.20
C VAL A 119 -22.90 37.09 -2.73
N PRO A 120 -22.13 38.11 -3.15
CA PRO A 120 -22.72 39.32 -3.68
C PRO A 120 -23.40 39.01 -5.02
N THR A 121 -24.72 39.16 -5.07
CA THR A 121 -25.49 39.16 -6.31
C THR A 121 -25.26 40.49 -7.03
N ARG A 122 -24.82 40.41 -8.29
CA ARG A 122 -24.71 41.56 -9.21
C ARG A 122 -26.07 42.04 -9.70
#